data_AF-A0A732MFD4-F1
#
_entry.id   AF-A0A732MFD4-F1
#
_cell.length_a   1.000
_cell.length_b   1.000
_cell.length_c   1.000
_cell.angle_alpha   90.00
_cell.angle_beta   90.00
_cell.angle_gamma   90.00
#
_symmetry.space_group_name_H-M   'P 1'
#
loop_
_entity.id
_entity.type
_entity.pdbx_description
1 polymer ?
#
loop_
_entity_poly.entity_id
_entity_poly.type
_entity_poly.pdbx_seq_one_letter_code
_entity_poly.pdbx_strand_id
1 'polypeptide(L)'
;PVTCRPADLLKPELAELEADVRRQAQEKGITLAGNAIDDVLTVALFPQIGLKFLENRNNPAAFEPLPQAEAAQPVAKAEKPAASGIYTVEVEGKAFVVKVSDGGDISQLTAAVPAASSAPVQAAAP
;
A
#
# COMPACT_ATOMS: atom_id res chain seq x y z
N PRO A 1 5.92 -33.56 21.22
CA PRO A 1 5.22 -32.24 21.19
C PRO A 1 5.53 -31.44 22.45
N VAL A 2 5.64 -30.11 22.34
CA VAL A 2 5.78 -29.23 23.52
C VAL A 2 4.40 -29.13 24.18
N THR A 3 4.31 -29.48 25.46
CA THR A 3 3.05 -29.51 26.23
C THR A 3 2.98 -28.43 27.32
N CYS A 4 4.09 -27.74 27.60
CA CYS A 4 4.18 -26.57 28.48
C CYS A 4 4.14 -25.27 27.65
N ARG A 5 4.23 -24.11 28.32
CA ARG A 5 4.39 -22.82 27.62
C ARG A 5 5.76 -22.84 26.91
N PRO A 6 5.83 -22.68 25.57
CA PRO A 6 7.09 -22.82 24.82
C PRO A 6 8.23 -21.92 25.32
N ALA A 7 7.90 -20.74 25.83
CA ALA A 7 8.87 -19.81 26.42
C ALA A 7 9.55 -20.34 27.70
N ASP A 8 8.97 -21.32 28.39
CA ASP A 8 9.59 -21.94 29.59
C ASP A 8 10.85 -22.75 29.25
N LEU A 9 11.04 -23.10 27.98
CA LEU A 9 12.20 -23.83 27.48
C LEU A 9 13.30 -22.90 26.94
N LEU A 10 13.02 -21.60 26.83
CA LEU A 10 13.96 -20.61 26.31
C LEU A 10 14.88 -20.13 27.44
N LYS A 11 16.17 -19.98 27.12
CA LYS A 11 17.15 -19.42 28.04
C LYS A 11 17.23 -17.91 27.85
N PRO A 12 17.60 -17.14 28.89
CA PRO A 12 17.92 -15.73 28.72
C PRO A 12 19.14 -15.55 27.79
N GLU A 13 18.99 -14.71 26.77
CA GLU A 13 20.00 -14.51 25.70
C GLU A 13 20.31 -13.02 25.42
N LEU A 14 19.73 -12.10 26.19
CA LEU A 14 19.79 -10.66 25.90
C LEU A 14 21.23 -10.10 25.90
N ALA A 15 22.09 -10.57 26.81
CA ALA A 15 23.48 -10.12 26.88
C ALA A 15 24.31 -10.57 25.67
N GLU A 16 24.02 -11.77 25.15
CA GLU A 16 24.68 -12.30 23.95
C GLU A 16 24.23 -11.53 22.71
N LEU A 17 22.92 -11.25 22.60
CA LEU A 17 22.35 -10.43 21.53
C LEU A 17 22.88 -9.00 21.54
N GLU A 18 23.05 -8.38 22.72
CA GLU A 18 23.64 -7.03 22.81
C GLU A 18 25.08 -7.02 22.27
N ALA A 19 25.89 -8.00 22.67
CA ALA A 19 27.27 -8.09 22.21
C ALA A 19 27.36 -8.30 20.70
N ASP A 20 26.52 -9.17 20.14
CA ASP A 20 26.53 -9.45 18.70
C ASP A 20 26.02 -8.26 17.88
N VAL A 21 24.92 -7.61 18.29
CA VAL A 21 24.40 -6.41 17.62
C VAL A 21 25.41 -5.27 17.67
N ARG A 22 26.09 -5.07 18.81
CA ARG A 22 27.15 -4.05 18.92
C ARG A 22 28.32 -4.35 17.99
N ARG A 23 28.75 -5.61 17.89
CA ARG A 23 29.81 -6.04 16.97
C ARG A 23 29.39 -5.78 15.51
N GLN A 24 28.21 -6.24 15.11
CA GLN A 24 27.71 -6.06 13.75
C GLN A 24 27.54 -4.58 13.39
N ALA A 25 27.08 -3.75 14.32
CA ALA A 25 26.96 -2.31 14.13
C ALA A 25 28.33 -1.65 13.91
N GLN A 26 29.35 -2.05 14.67
CA GLN A 26 30.73 -1.57 14.48
C GLN A 26 31.31 -2.01 13.13
N GLU A 27 31.12 -3.27 12.74
CA GLU A 27 31.60 -3.83 11.46
C GLU A 27 30.96 -3.12 10.25
N LYS A 28 29.68 -2.77 10.34
CA LYS A 28 28.91 -2.13 9.26
C LYS A 28 28.87 -0.61 9.35
N GLY A 29 29.49 0.00 10.36
CA GLY A 29 29.46 1.45 10.58
C GLY A 29 28.07 2.01 10.91
N ILE A 30 27.20 1.19 11.51
CA ILE A 30 25.83 1.57 11.88
C ILE A 30 25.87 2.39 13.17
N THR A 31 25.21 3.54 13.16
CA THR A 31 25.02 4.34 14.38
C THR A 31 23.84 3.79 15.15
N LEU A 32 24.11 3.16 16.30
CA LEU A 32 23.07 2.71 17.23
C LEU A 32 22.37 3.93 17.89
N ALA A 33 21.12 3.73 18.30
CA ALA A 33 20.36 4.71 19.06
C ALA A 33 21.00 4.99 20.43
N GLY A 34 20.66 6.13 21.03
CA GLY A 34 21.13 6.50 22.38
C GLY A 34 20.80 5.44 23.44
N ASN A 35 19.69 4.71 23.25
CA ASN A 35 19.38 3.48 23.98
C ASN A 35 19.59 2.27 23.06
N ALA A 36 20.79 1.70 23.08
CA ALA A 36 21.16 0.58 22.20
C ALA A 36 20.27 -0.67 22.41
N ILE A 37 19.60 -0.80 23.58
CA ILE A 37 18.70 -1.91 23.87
C ILE A 37 17.52 -1.95 22.88
N ASP A 38 17.01 -0.80 22.44
CA ASP A 38 15.87 -0.77 21.51
C ASP A 38 16.25 -1.34 20.14
N ASP A 39 17.49 -1.10 19.71
CA ASP A 39 18.04 -1.66 18.48
C ASP A 39 18.33 -3.16 18.62
N VAL A 40 18.82 -3.59 19.78
CA VAL A 40 18.99 -5.03 20.11
C VAL A 40 17.65 -5.74 20.04
N LEU A 41 16.58 -5.17 20.61
CA LEU A 41 15.23 -5.75 20.55
C LEU A 41 14.70 -5.78 19.12
N THR A 42 14.95 -4.75 18.31
CA THR A 42 14.56 -4.71 16.90
C THR A 42 15.21 -5.84 16.09
N VAL A 43 16.52 -6.06 16.29
CA VAL A 43 17.26 -7.14 15.63
C VAL A 43 16.86 -8.51 16.21
N ALA A 44 16.61 -8.61 17.51
CA ALA A 44 16.18 -9.87 18.13
C ALA A 44 14.84 -10.36 17.58
N LEU A 45 13.88 -9.44 17.40
CA LEU A 45 12.56 -9.76 16.82
C LEU A 45 12.63 -10.02 15.31
N PHE A 46 13.50 -9.29 14.60
CA PHE A 46 13.66 -9.40 13.16
C PHE A 46 15.14 -9.37 12.75
N PRO A 47 15.87 -10.50 12.80
CA PRO A 47 17.33 -10.49 12.62
C PRO A 47 17.80 -9.85 11.32
N GLN A 48 17.20 -10.24 10.19
CA GLN A 48 17.63 -9.71 8.88
C GLN A 48 17.06 -8.34 8.56
N ILE A 49 15.75 -8.14 8.80
CA ILE A 49 15.08 -6.88 8.48
C ILE A 49 15.49 -5.79 9.46
N GLY A 50 15.65 -6.11 10.74
CA GLY A 50 16.10 -5.20 11.79
C GLY A 50 17.49 -4.65 11.50
N LEU A 51 18.46 -5.49 11.12
CA LEU A 51 19.78 -4.99 10.73
C LEU A 51 19.71 -4.07 9.50
N LYS A 52 18.96 -4.48 8.48
CA LYS A 52 18.77 -3.66 7.27
C LYS A 52 18.07 -2.33 7.57
N PHE A 53 17.15 -2.33 8.54
CA PHE A 53 16.49 -1.14 9.04
C PHE A 53 17.50 -0.21 9.73
N LEU A 54 18.37 -0.75 10.61
CA LEU A 54 19.39 0.05 11.28
C LEU A 54 20.41 0.65 10.31
N GLU A 55 20.84 -0.11 9.29
CA GLU A 55 21.69 0.38 8.20
C GLU A 55 21.05 1.57 7.47
N ASN A 56 19.73 1.57 7.31
CA ASN A 56 18.99 2.58 6.57
C ASN A 56 18.31 3.61 7.46
N ARG A 57 18.55 3.63 8.77
CA ARG A 57 17.79 4.44 9.75
C ARG A 57 17.73 5.93 9.41
N ASN A 58 18.80 6.48 8.83
CA ASN A 58 18.88 7.88 8.40
C ASN A 58 18.79 8.05 6.88
N ASN A 59 18.30 7.03 6.17
CA ASN A 59 18.17 6.99 4.72
C ASN A 59 16.68 7.08 4.33
N PRO A 60 16.13 8.28 4.10
CA PRO A 60 14.72 8.45 3.72
C PRO A 60 14.38 7.82 2.37
N ALA A 61 15.35 7.50 1.51
CA ALA A 61 15.12 6.83 0.23
C ALA A 61 14.91 5.31 0.37
N ALA A 62 15.30 4.72 1.51
CA ALA A 62 15.08 3.30 1.79
C ALA A 62 13.75 3.01 2.48
N PHE A 63 13.02 4.06 2.86
CA PHE A 63 11.69 3.97 3.47
C PHE A 63 10.64 4.55 2.54
N GLU A 64 9.38 4.20 2.83
CA GLU A 64 8.26 4.84 2.17
C GLU A 64 8.27 6.34 2.48
N PRO A 65 7.90 7.20 1.50
CA PRO A 65 7.73 8.61 1.78
C PRO A 65 6.71 8.75 2.90
N LEU A 66 7.01 9.66 3.84
CA LEU A 66 6.05 10.00 4.88
C LEU A 66 4.70 10.26 4.23
N PRO A 67 3.60 9.69 4.76
CA PRO A 67 2.28 10.02 4.31
C PRO A 67 2.16 11.53 4.32
N GLN A 68 2.21 12.13 3.14
CA GLN A 68 1.80 13.50 2.99
C GLN A 68 0.29 13.40 3.23
N ALA A 69 -0.14 13.65 4.46
CA ALA A 69 -1.40 14.37 4.61
C ALA A 69 -1.25 15.49 3.58
N GLU A 70 -2.13 15.52 2.59
CA GLU A 70 -2.15 16.53 1.55
C GLU A 70 -2.27 17.87 2.27
N ALA A 71 -1.14 18.40 2.74
CA ALA A 71 -0.97 19.79 3.03
C ALA A 71 -1.25 20.36 1.67
N ALA A 72 -2.43 20.96 1.55
CA ALA A 72 -2.82 21.78 0.43
C ALA A 72 -1.72 22.83 0.24
N GLN A 73 -0.64 22.43 -0.42
CA GLN A 73 0.23 23.34 -1.11
C GLN A 73 -0.74 24.04 -2.03
N PRO A 74 -0.83 25.38 -1.99
CA PRO A 74 -1.56 26.09 -3.01
C PRO A 74 -0.78 25.82 -4.30
N VAL A 75 -1.13 24.72 -4.97
CA VAL A 75 -0.80 24.52 -6.37
C VAL A 75 -1.41 25.74 -7.05
N ALA A 76 -0.54 26.63 -7.54
CA ALA A 76 -0.95 27.63 -8.49
C ALA A 76 -1.75 26.86 -9.54
N LYS A 77 -3.04 27.22 -9.64
CA LYS A 77 -4.07 26.56 -10.42
C LYS A 77 -3.59 26.44 -11.86
N ALA A 78 -2.90 25.35 -12.18
CA ALA A 78 -2.78 24.89 -13.54
C ALA A 78 -4.16 24.34 -13.87
N GLU A 79 -4.89 25.04 -14.73
CA GLU A 79 -6.14 24.60 -15.32
C GLU A 79 -5.91 23.26 -16.04
N LYS A 80 -5.99 22.17 -15.29
CA LYS A 80 -6.18 20.84 -15.85
C LYS A 80 -7.67 20.75 -16.16
N PRO A 81 -8.08 20.42 -17.39
CA PRO A 81 -9.49 20.28 -17.67
C PRO A 81 -10.06 19.19 -16.76
N ALA A 82 -11.13 19.53 -16.06
CA ALA A 82 -11.89 18.63 -15.21
C ALA A 82 -12.17 17.33 -15.97
N ALA A 83 -11.75 16.19 -15.42
CA ALA A 83 -12.02 14.89 -16.00
C ALA A 83 -13.47 14.48 -15.70
N SER A 84 -14.43 15.23 -16.24
CA SER A 84 -15.79 14.74 -16.40
C SER A 84 -15.76 13.63 -17.45
N GLY A 85 -15.87 12.39 -17.02
CA GLY A 85 -15.78 11.21 -17.86
C GLY A 85 -17.02 10.35 -17.77
N ILE A 86 -17.39 9.74 -18.88
CA ILE A 86 -18.38 8.66 -18.91
C ILE A 86 -17.58 7.35 -18.83
N TYR A 87 -17.80 6.58 -17.77
CA TYR A 87 -17.11 5.32 -17.51
C TYR A 87 -18.10 4.17 -17.56
N THR A 88 -17.78 3.13 -18.33
CA THR A 88 -18.55 1.89 -18.37
C THR A 88 -17.97 0.93 -17.34
N VAL A 89 -18.76 0.54 -16.35
CA VAL A 89 -18.38 -0.41 -15.29
C VAL A 89 -19.21 -1.67 -15.44
N GLU A 90 -18.57 -2.83 -15.54
CA GLU A 90 -19.25 -4.12 -15.55
C GLU A 90 -19.39 -4.64 -14.12
N VAL A 91 -20.64 -4.87 -13.70
CA VAL A 91 -20.97 -5.50 -12.41
C VAL A 91 -21.93 -6.65 -12.67
N GLU A 92 -21.58 -7.84 -12.18
CA GLU A 92 -22.39 -9.07 -12.34
C GLU A 92 -22.80 -9.38 -13.80
N GLY A 93 -21.89 -9.13 -14.76
CA GLY A 93 -22.12 -9.39 -16.18
C GLY A 93 -23.05 -8.40 -16.87
N LYS A 94 -23.38 -7.26 -16.22
CA LYS A 94 -24.15 -6.16 -16.80
C LYS A 94 -23.31 -4.89 -16.80
N ALA A 95 -23.22 -4.24 -17.95
CA ALA A 95 -22.49 -2.99 -18.12
C ALA A 95 -23.36 -1.79 -17.71
N PHE A 96 -22.81 -0.93 -16.87
CA PHE A 96 -23.44 0.31 -16.42
C PHE A 96 -22.61 1.50 -16.83
N VAL A 97 -23.29 2.50 -17.39
CA VAL A 97 -22.65 3.74 -17.84
C VAL A 97 -22.78 4.77 -16.73
N VAL A 98 -21.65 5.16 -16.15
CA VAL A 98 -21.57 6.10 -15.03
C VAL A 98 -20.99 7.41 -15.54
N LYS A 99 -21.77 8.48 -15.44
CA LYS A 99 -21.29 9.84 -15.70
C LYS A 99 -20.85 10.48 -14.40
N VAL A 100 -19.56 10.78 -14.28
CA VAL A 100 -19.00 11.49 -13.12
C VAL A 100 -18.85 12.97 -13.48
N SER A 101 -19.44 13.84 -12.65
CA SER A 101 -19.36 15.30 -12.81
C SER A 101 -18.27 15.89 -11.89
N ASP A 102 -17.91 17.15 -12.12
CA ASP A 102 -16.76 17.90 -11.53
C ASP A 102 -16.80 18.11 -9.99
N GLY A 103 -17.59 17.32 -9.26
CA GLY A 103 -17.69 17.33 -7.80
C GLY A 103 -17.73 15.93 -7.17
N GLY A 104 -17.53 14.87 -7.95
CA GLY A 104 -17.65 13.48 -7.46
C GLY A 104 -19.10 13.00 -7.26
N ASP A 105 -20.09 13.86 -7.48
CA ASP A 105 -21.50 13.50 -7.47
C ASP A 105 -21.85 12.60 -8.69
N ILE A 106 -22.39 11.42 -8.39
CA ILE A 106 -22.86 10.45 -9.37
C ILE A 106 -24.34 10.70 -9.60
N SER A 107 -24.68 11.41 -10.68
CA SER A 107 -26.08 11.81 -10.89
C SER A 107 -26.94 10.76 -11.60
N GLN A 108 -26.38 9.89 -12.43
CA GLN A 108 -27.18 9.02 -13.31
C GLN A 108 -26.55 7.65 -13.49
N LEU A 109 -27.19 6.64 -12.89
CA LEU A 109 -26.93 5.23 -13.13
C LEU A 109 -28.03 4.69 -14.05
N THR A 110 -27.75 4.63 -15.35
CA THR A 110 -28.63 4.01 -16.34
C THR A 110 -28.07 2.65 -16.71
N ALA A 111 -28.89 1.60 -16.59
CA ALA A 111 -28.56 0.29 -17.15
C ALA A 111 -28.50 0.42 -18.67
N ALA A 112 -27.39 0.00 -19.29
CA ALA A 112 -27.32 -0.05 -20.74
C ALA A 112 -28.36 -1.05 -21.25
N VAL A 113 -29.37 -0.57 -21.98
CA VAL A 113 -30.30 -1.46 -22.68
C VAL A 113 -29.52 -2.09 -23.83
N PRO A 114 -29.42 -3.43 -23.92
CA PRO A 114 -28.77 -4.06 -25.06
C PRO A 114 -29.58 -3.73 -26.31
N ALA A 115 -28.92 -3.18 -27.33
CA ALA A 115 -29.52 -3.00 -28.64
C ALA A 115 -29.95 -4.38 -29.16
N ALA A 116 -31.27 -4.60 -29.21
CA ALA A 116 -31.83 -5.79 -29.82
C ALA A 116 -31.43 -5.82 -31.30
N SER A 117 -30.80 -6.93 -31.69
CA SER A 117 -30.44 -7.26 -33.07
C SER A 117 -31.67 -7.14 -33.97
N SER A 118 -31.67 -6.16 -34.88
CA SER A 118 -32.69 -6.03 -35.92
C SER A 118 -32.44 -7.10 -37.00
N ALA A 119 -33.21 -8.17 -36.96
CA ALA A 119 -33.38 -9.09 -38.08
C ALA A 119 -34.27 -8.44 -39.15
N PRO A 120 -33.91 -8.48 -40.45
CA PRO A 120 -34.79 -7.96 -41.51
C PRO A 120 -35.86 -8.99 -41.89
N VAL A 121 -37.11 -8.55 -41.92
CA VAL A 121 -38.26 -9.28 -42.48
C VAL A 121 -38.49 -8.89 -43.95
N GLN A 122 -38.87 -9.92 -44.71
CA GLN A 122 -39.09 -10.01 -46.16
C GLN A 122 -40.30 -9.20 -46.67
N ALA A 123 -40.28 -8.73 -47.92
CA ALA A 123 -41.45 -8.23 -48.64
C ALA A 123 -41.46 -8.74 -50.10
N ALA A 124 -42.63 -9.21 -50.56
CA ALA A 124 -42.89 -9.82 -51.87
C ALA A 124 -43.36 -8.81 -52.94
N ALA A 125 -43.33 -9.28 -54.20
CA ALA A 125 -43.55 -8.60 -55.49
C ALA A 125 -44.92 -7.93 -55.72
N PRO A 126 -45.04 -7.19 -56.83
CA PRO A 126 -45.91 -7.64 -57.94
C PRO A 126 -45.16 -7.99 -59.23
#